data_AF-A0A7C2ZCW0-F1
#
_entry.id   AF-A0A7C2ZCW0-F1
#
_cell.length_a   1.000
_cell.length_b   1.000
_cell.length_c   1.000
_cell.angle_alpha   90.00
_cell.angle_beta   90.00
_cell.angle_gamma   90.00
#
_symmetry.space_group_name_H-M   'P 1'
#
loop_
_entity.id
_entity.type
_entity.pdbx_description
1 polymer ?
#
loop_
_entity_poly.entity_id
_entity_poly.type
_entity_poly.pdbx_seq_one_letter_code
_entity_poly.pdbx_strand_id
1 'polypeptide(L)'
;MKVAKMLALFNLLPGGVKLKLVQESLMNAIADLTNEVIDRFGEEGRKALVAVFERQGKEQARVLRERLGVGDGLKDVAEAWRIAGNLTGMKMRCEAEGENTYRFIHIYCPLYEAFKGKDNPCSTICFPMVKAMALEVSPNVDVKLVKPPTPDSTCVKTVTLKR
;
A
#
# COMPACT_ATOMS: atom_id res chain seq x y z
N MET A 1 24.99 -25.62 -10.99
CA MET A 1 23.87 -24.68 -11.20
C MET A 1 23.03 -24.63 -9.93
N LYS A 2 22.67 -23.44 -9.39
CA LYS A 2 21.87 -23.36 -8.15
C LYS A 2 20.47 -23.97 -8.37
N VAL A 3 19.96 -24.74 -7.40
CA VAL A 3 18.63 -25.39 -7.46
C VAL A 3 17.52 -24.38 -7.79
N ALA A 4 17.54 -23.20 -7.17
CA ALA A 4 16.58 -22.14 -7.46
C ALA A 4 16.60 -21.67 -8.93
N LYS A 5 17.77 -21.61 -9.57
CA LYS A 5 17.89 -21.27 -11.00
C LYS A 5 17.29 -22.37 -11.89
N MET A 6 17.53 -23.63 -11.55
CA MET A 6 16.92 -24.75 -12.26
C MET A 6 15.39 -24.70 -12.14
N LEU A 7 14.86 -24.56 -10.92
CA LEU A 7 13.42 -24.44 -10.70
C LEU A 7 12.81 -23.25 -11.46
N ALA A 8 13.51 -22.11 -11.54
CA ALA A 8 13.07 -20.96 -12.31
C ALA A 8 12.97 -21.26 -13.82
N LEU A 9 14.01 -21.88 -14.40
CA LEU A 9 14.06 -22.20 -15.83
C LEU A 9 12.96 -23.17 -16.26
N PHE A 10 12.54 -24.07 -15.36
CA PHE A 10 11.46 -25.03 -15.62
C PHE A 10 10.09 -24.57 -15.10
N ASN A 11 9.94 -23.30 -14.70
CA ASN A 11 8.69 -22.73 -14.15
C ASN A 11 8.19 -23.43 -12.86
N LEU A 12 9.06 -24.13 -12.14
CA LEU A 12 8.78 -24.91 -10.93
C LEU A 12 9.01 -24.15 -9.63
N LEU A 13 9.26 -22.83 -9.68
CA LEU A 13 9.34 -22.04 -8.44
C LEU A 13 8.01 -22.10 -7.67
N PRO A 14 8.03 -22.31 -6.34
CA PRO A 14 6.83 -22.24 -5.53
C PRO A 14 6.12 -20.88 -5.69
N GLY A 15 4.79 -20.87 -5.66
CA GLY A 15 3.99 -19.66 -5.90
C GLY A 15 4.37 -18.49 -4.99
N GLY A 16 4.62 -18.75 -3.71
CA GLY A 16 5.08 -17.73 -2.76
C GLY A 16 6.46 -17.13 -3.11
N VAL A 17 7.37 -17.93 -3.68
CA VAL A 17 8.68 -17.44 -4.14
C VAL A 17 8.53 -16.57 -5.38
N LYS A 18 7.69 -16.98 -6.34
CA LYS A 18 7.37 -16.16 -7.53
C LYS A 18 6.76 -14.82 -7.13
N LEU A 19 5.76 -14.85 -6.24
CA LEU A 19 5.07 -13.65 -5.76
C LEU A 19 6.05 -12.68 -5.09
N LYS A 20 6.92 -13.17 -4.21
CA LYS A 20 7.91 -12.34 -3.51
C LYS A 20 8.86 -11.63 -4.48
N LEU A 21 9.39 -12.36 -5.47
CA LEU A 21 10.28 -11.77 -6.49
C LEU A 21 9.57 -10.67 -7.30
N VAL A 22 8.31 -10.90 -7.68
CA VAL A 22 7.51 -9.91 -8.41
C VAL A 22 7.18 -8.70 -7.53
N GLN A 23 6.81 -8.92 -6.26
CA GLN A 23 6.53 -7.84 -5.30
C GLN A 23 7.74 -6.94 -5.11
N GLU A 24 8.92 -7.51 -4.84
CA GLU A 24 10.16 -6.75 -4.64
C GLU A 24 10.52 -5.93 -5.89
N SER A 25 10.48 -6.57 -7.07
CA SER A 25 10.75 -5.89 -8.34
C SER A 25 9.74 -4.76 -8.61
N LEU A 26 8.46 -4.97 -8.31
CA LEU A 26 7.41 -3.97 -8.51
C LEU A 26 7.60 -2.76 -7.58
N MET A 27 7.93 -2.99 -6.31
CA MET A 27 8.14 -1.91 -5.35
C MET A 27 9.36 -1.06 -5.71
N ASN A 28 10.44 -1.69 -6.18
CA ASN A 28 11.61 -0.97 -6.69
C ASN A 28 11.28 -0.17 -7.95
N ALA A 29 10.52 -0.74 -8.89
CA ALA A 29 10.11 -0.04 -10.11
C ALA A 29 9.22 1.18 -9.80
N ILE A 30 8.25 1.03 -8.89
CA ILE A 30 7.45 2.15 -8.38
C ILE A 30 8.37 3.21 -7.77
N ALA A 31 9.37 2.79 -7.00
CA ALA A 31 10.26 3.71 -6.35
C ALA A 31 11.10 4.54 -7.33
N ASP A 32 11.76 3.87 -8.27
CA ASP A 32 12.59 4.52 -9.26
C ASP A 32 11.77 5.42 -10.20
N LEU A 33 10.58 4.96 -10.65
CA LEU A 33 9.69 5.79 -11.46
C LEU A 33 9.24 7.06 -10.73
N THR A 34 8.93 6.94 -9.43
CA THR A 34 8.52 8.08 -8.62
C THR A 34 9.65 9.10 -8.51
N ASN A 35 10.87 8.64 -8.21
CA ASN A 35 12.02 9.53 -8.14
C ASN A 35 12.27 10.21 -9.49
N GLU A 36 12.28 9.45 -10.59
CA GLU A 36 12.50 9.99 -11.92
C GLU A 36 11.47 11.07 -12.30
N VAL A 37 10.19 10.85 -11.97
CA VAL A 37 9.11 11.81 -12.23
C VAL A 37 9.28 13.06 -11.35
N ILE A 38 9.63 12.91 -10.09
CA ILE A 38 9.84 14.04 -9.17
C ILE A 38 11.07 14.84 -9.58
N ASP A 39 12.18 14.17 -9.93
CA ASP A 39 13.43 14.82 -10.31
C ASP A 39 13.29 15.62 -11.61
N ARG A 40 12.50 15.11 -12.56
CA ARG A 40 12.26 15.80 -13.85
C ARG A 40 11.21 16.91 -13.78
N PHE A 41 10.14 16.71 -13.01
CA PHE A 41 8.94 17.55 -13.10
C PHE A 41 8.59 18.26 -11.78
N GLY A 42 9.37 18.06 -10.72
CA GLY A 42 9.19 18.70 -9.42
C GLY A 42 7.79 18.48 -8.84
N GLU A 43 7.17 19.56 -8.39
CA GLU A 43 5.85 19.54 -7.73
C GLU A 43 4.72 19.09 -8.67
N GLU A 44 4.77 19.43 -9.95
CA GLU A 44 3.78 18.95 -10.92
C GLU A 44 3.89 17.43 -11.11
N GLY A 45 5.12 16.89 -11.09
CA GLY A 45 5.35 15.45 -11.04
C GLY A 45 4.75 14.81 -9.78
N ARG A 46 4.93 15.42 -8.60
CA ARG A 46 4.33 14.95 -7.35
C ARG A 46 2.80 14.93 -7.42
N LYS A 47 2.15 15.99 -7.90
CA LYS A 47 0.70 16.06 -8.08
C LYS A 47 0.18 14.98 -9.04
N ALA A 48 0.88 14.77 -10.16
CA ALA A 48 0.52 13.73 -11.12
C ALA A 48 0.57 12.33 -10.49
N LEU A 49 1.62 12.04 -9.72
CA LEU A 49 1.77 10.78 -8.99
C LEU A 49 0.64 10.59 -7.97
N VAL A 50 0.31 11.61 -7.17
CA VAL A 50 -0.83 11.57 -6.23
C VAL A 50 -2.11 11.19 -6.98
N ALA A 51 -2.42 11.88 -8.08
CA ALA A 51 -3.63 11.60 -8.85
C ALA A 51 -3.66 10.18 -9.44
N VAL A 52 -2.51 9.66 -9.89
CA VAL A 52 -2.39 8.26 -10.36
C VAL A 52 -2.71 7.29 -9.22
N PHE A 53 -2.09 7.47 -8.07
CA PHE A 53 -2.25 6.55 -6.94
C PHE A 53 -3.63 6.64 -6.28
N GLU A 54 -4.28 7.80 -6.29
CA GLU A 54 -5.69 7.92 -5.92
C GLU A 54 -6.59 7.09 -6.85
N ARG A 55 -6.40 7.18 -8.17
CA ARG A 55 -7.16 6.34 -9.14
C ARG A 55 -6.91 4.86 -8.91
N GLN A 56 -5.66 4.47 -8.64
CA GLN A 56 -5.33 3.08 -8.31
C GLN A 56 -5.98 2.62 -7.01
N GLY A 57 -6.08 3.49 -5.99
CA GLY A 57 -6.78 3.20 -4.74
C GLY A 57 -8.26 2.88 -4.97
N LYS A 58 -8.94 3.70 -5.78
CA LYS A 58 -10.35 3.48 -6.15
C LYS A 58 -10.55 2.19 -6.95
N GLU A 59 -9.69 1.96 -7.94
CA GLU A 59 -9.75 0.75 -8.75
C GLU A 59 -9.52 -0.51 -7.90
N GLN A 60 -8.57 -0.48 -6.96
CA GLN A 60 -8.37 -1.59 -6.05
C GLN A 60 -9.59 -1.83 -5.16
N ALA A 61 -10.23 -0.79 -4.62
CA ALA A 61 -11.48 -0.94 -3.86
C ALA A 61 -12.57 -1.62 -4.70
N ARG A 62 -12.76 -1.18 -5.95
CA ARG A 62 -13.71 -1.78 -6.90
C ARG A 62 -13.41 -3.26 -7.13
N VAL A 63 -12.16 -3.61 -7.41
CA VAL A 63 -11.73 -5.00 -7.62
C VAL A 63 -11.94 -5.86 -6.37
N LEU A 64 -11.66 -5.32 -5.17
CA LEU A 64 -11.86 -6.03 -3.91
C LEU A 64 -13.36 -6.30 -3.66
N ARG A 65 -14.23 -5.33 -3.95
CA ARG A 65 -15.68 -5.51 -3.89
C ARG A 65 -16.15 -6.59 -4.88
N GLU A 66 -15.76 -6.47 -6.14
CA GLU A 66 -16.22 -7.37 -7.22
C GLU A 66 -15.71 -8.80 -7.07
N ARG A 67 -14.46 -8.99 -6.63
CA ARG A 67 -13.81 -10.31 -6.63
C ARG A 67 -13.79 -11.00 -5.28
N LEU A 68 -13.80 -10.23 -4.18
CA LEU A 68 -13.68 -10.75 -2.83
C LEU A 68 -14.89 -10.43 -1.95
N GLY A 69 -15.87 -9.66 -2.45
CA GLY A 69 -17.09 -9.35 -1.71
C GLY A 69 -16.88 -8.41 -0.54
N VAL A 70 -15.86 -7.54 -0.59
CA VAL A 70 -15.66 -6.48 0.43
C VAL A 70 -16.88 -5.55 0.42
N GLY A 71 -17.48 -5.32 1.59
CA GLY A 71 -18.66 -4.49 1.78
C GLY A 71 -18.35 -2.98 1.79
N ASP A 72 -19.08 -2.23 2.60
CA ASP A 72 -19.05 -0.77 2.65
C ASP A 72 -18.97 -0.18 4.07
N GLY A 73 -18.72 -1.00 5.09
CA GLY A 73 -18.57 -0.57 6.48
C GLY A 73 -17.13 -0.24 6.89
N LEU A 74 -16.98 0.30 8.10
CA LEU A 74 -15.67 0.56 8.71
C LEU A 74 -14.79 -0.70 8.76
N LYS A 75 -15.40 -1.85 9.09
CA LYS A 75 -14.73 -3.14 9.13
C LYS A 75 -14.26 -3.57 7.75
N ASP A 76 -15.06 -3.38 6.71
CA ASP A 76 -14.71 -3.69 5.32
C ASP A 76 -13.54 -2.85 4.82
N VAL A 77 -13.47 -1.57 5.22
CA VAL A 77 -12.30 -0.72 4.93
C VAL A 77 -11.05 -1.30 5.59
N ALA A 78 -11.15 -1.73 6.85
CA ALA A 78 -10.03 -2.32 7.56
C ALA A 78 -9.57 -3.65 6.92
N GLU A 79 -10.51 -4.48 6.49
CA GLU A 79 -10.25 -5.72 5.76
C GLU A 79 -9.60 -5.45 4.39
N ALA A 80 -10.09 -4.46 3.64
CA ALA A 80 -9.51 -4.05 2.36
C ALA A 80 -8.04 -3.67 2.50
N TRP A 81 -7.68 -2.87 3.52
CA TRP A 81 -6.29 -2.50 3.78
C TRP A 81 -5.43 -3.69 4.19
N ARG A 82 -5.96 -4.62 5.00
CA ARG A 82 -5.25 -5.84 5.36
C ARG A 82 -4.98 -6.72 4.14
N ILE A 83 -5.97 -6.87 3.26
CA ILE A 83 -5.83 -7.62 2.01
C ILE A 83 -4.76 -6.97 1.12
N ALA A 84 -4.86 -5.65 0.88
CA ALA A 84 -3.89 -4.92 0.08
C ALA A 84 -2.47 -5.03 0.65
N GLY A 85 -2.31 -4.97 1.97
CA GLY A 85 -1.03 -5.17 2.62
C GLY A 85 -0.47 -6.58 2.44
N ASN A 86 -1.29 -7.61 2.63
CA ASN A 86 -0.87 -9.00 2.42
C ASN A 86 -0.43 -9.24 0.97
N LEU A 87 -1.18 -8.70 -0.01
CA LEU A 87 -0.87 -8.79 -1.44
C LEU A 87 0.39 -8.03 -1.84
N THR A 88 0.80 -7.03 -1.07
CA THR A 88 2.02 -6.25 -1.33
C THR A 88 3.22 -6.71 -0.50
N GLY A 89 3.05 -7.71 0.39
CA GLY A 89 4.12 -8.21 1.24
C GLY A 89 4.38 -7.37 2.50
N MET A 90 3.44 -6.49 2.85
CA MET A 90 3.50 -5.66 4.05
C MET A 90 3.24 -6.49 5.31
N LYS A 91 3.95 -6.17 6.40
CA LYS A 91 3.58 -6.67 7.74
C LYS A 91 3.03 -5.52 8.55
N MET A 92 1.80 -5.65 9.03
CA MET A 92 1.15 -4.63 9.83
C MET A 92 0.39 -5.26 11.00
N ARG A 93 0.25 -4.50 12.09
CA ARG A 93 -0.77 -4.74 13.12
C ARG A 93 -1.98 -3.88 12.80
N CYS A 94 -3.14 -4.48 12.96
CA CYS A 94 -4.44 -3.82 12.87
C CYS A 94 -5.09 -3.96 14.25
N GLU A 95 -5.28 -2.84 14.93
CA GLU A 95 -5.81 -2.78 16.29
C GLU A 95 -7.14 -2.02 16.24
N ALA A 96 -8.19 -2.56 16.87
CA ALA A 96 -9.42 -1.81 17.09
C ALA A 96 -9.20 -0.85 18.26
N GLU A 97 -9.42 0.44 18.06
CA GLU A 97 -9.42 1.47 19.10
C GLU A 97 -10.86 1.84 19.42
N GLY A 98 -11.53 0.98 20.19
CA GLY A 98 -12.98 1.06 20.44
C GLY A 98 -13.81 0.56 19.27
N GLU A 99 -15.10 0.94 19.22
CA GLU A 99 -16.05 0.45 18.21
C GLU A 99 -15.94 1.15 16.86
N ASN A 100 -15.38 2.37 16.84
CA ASN A 100 -15.48 3.27 15.70
C ASN A 100 -14.13 3.59 15.04
N THR A 101 -13.03 2.95 15.45
CA THR A 101 -11.69 3.22 14.89
C THR A 101 -10.86 1.96 14.75
N TYR A 102 -10.15 1.85 13.63
CA TYR A 102 -9.03 0.91 13.46
C TYR A 102 -7.73 1.67 13.27
N ARG A 103 -6.68 1.20 13.95
CA ARG A 103 -5.31 1.68 13.85
C ARG A 103 -4.44 0.66 13.15
N PHE A 104 -3.63 1.17 12.22
CA PHE A 104 -2.74 0.39 11.37
C PHE A 104 -1.30 0.79 11.65
N ILE A 105 -0.54 -0.14 12.22
CA ILE A 105 0.86 0.04 12.57
C ILE A 105 1.67 -0.84 11.64
N HIS A 106 2.37 -0.24 10.68
CA HIS A 106 3.25 -1.00 9.80
C HIS A 106 4.47 -1.47 10.60
N ILE A 107 4.76 -2.77 10.61
CA ILE A 107 6.00 -3.32 11.17
C ILE A 107 7.07 -3.37 10.07
N TYR A 108 6.65 -3.71 8.84
CA TYR A 108 7.49 -3.76 7.66
C TYR A 108 6.70 -3.29 6.45
N CYS A 109 7.30 -2.43 5.62
CA CYS A 109 6.67 -1.84 4.44
C CYS A 109 7.65 -1.92 3.26
N PRO A 110 7.39 -2.76 2.24
CA PRO A 110 8.25 -2.88 1.06
C PRO A 110 8.49 -1.55 0.34
N LEU A 111 7.46 -0.71 0.23
CA LEU A 111 7.60 0.61 -0.37
C LEU A 111 8.55 1.49 0.46
N TYR A 112 8.43 1.47 1.79
CA TYR A 112 9.34 2.22 2.67
C TYR A 112 10.79 1.75 2.49
N GLU A 113 11.04 0.44 2.40
CA GLU A 113 12.38 -0.09 2.15
C GLU A 113 12.92 0.32 0.78
N ALA A 114 12.09 0.31 -0.27
CA ALA A 114 12.48 0.73 -1.61
C ALA A 114 12.86 2.22 -1.69
N PHE A 115 12.36 3.04 -0.76
CA PHE A 115 12.69 4.46 -0.65
C PHE A 115 13.70 4.79 0.45
N LYS A 116 14.19 3.80 1.20
CA LYS A 116 15.12 4.04 2.30
C LYS A 116 16.40 4.70 1.75
N GLY A 117 16.74 5.88 2.28
CA GLY A 117 17.86 6.69 1.79
C GLY A 117 17.51 7.66 0.65
N LYS A 118 16.23 7.80 0.27
CA LYS A 118 15.70 8.78 -0.68
C LYS A 118 14.58 9.61 -0.03
N ASP A 119 14.09 10.63 -0.75
CA ASP A 119 12.89 11.38 -0.37
C ASP A 119 11.71 10.43 -0.24
N ASN A 120 11.13 10.34 0.97
CA ASN A 120 10.13 9.31 1.29
C ASN A 120 8.74 9.69 0.74
N PRO A 121 8.21 9.02 -0.29
CA PRO A 121 6.97 9.42 -0.94
C PRO A 121 5.77 8.67 -0.37
N CYS A 122 5.83 8.24 0.89
CA CYS A 122 4.64 7.72 1.56
C CYS A 122 3.46 8.70 1.49
N SER A 123 3.72 10.02 1.49
CA SER A 123 2.71 11.07 1.28
C SER A 123 2.27 11.24 -0.17
N THR A 124 3.08 10.81 -1.15
CA THR A 124 2.81 10.96 -2.59
C THR A 124 2.16 9.70 -3.20
N ILE A 125 2.47 8.53 -2.66
CA ILE A 125 2.07 7.22 -3.21
C ILE A 125 1.12 6.51 -2.26
N CYS A 126 1.65 6.05 -1.11
CA CYS A 126 0.94 5.10 -0.26
C CYS A 126 -0.29 5.73 0.37
N PHE A 127 -0.14 6.91 0.99
CA PHE A 127 -1.23 7.54 1.71
C PHE A 127 -2.38 7.98 0.78
N PRO A 128 -2.14 8.64 -0.37
CA PRO A 128 -3.20 8.93 -1.33
C PRO A 128 -3.95 7.69 -1.81
N MET A 129 -3.22 6.62 -2.14
CA MET A 129 -3.82 5.35 -2.58
C MET A 129 -4.73 4.74 -1.52
N VAL A 130 -4.23 4.52 -0.29
CA VAL A 130 -5.02 3.85 0.75
C VAL A 130 -6.15 4.72 1.26
N LYS A 131 -5.98 6.06 1.26
CA LYS A 131 -7.06 7.01 1.56
C LYS A 131 -8.17 6.92 0.51
N ALA A 132 -7.82 6.98 -0.77
CA ALA A 132 -8.79 6.86 -1.85
C ALA A 132 -9.51 5.50 -1.83
N MET A 133 -8.77 4.41 -1.59
CA MET A 133 -9.34 3.07 -1.42
C MET A 133 -10.36 3.04 -0.27
N ALA A 134 -10.01 3.56 0.91
CA ALA A 134 -10.91 3.56 2.06
C ALA A 134 -12.20 4.35 1.78
N LEU A 135 -12.09 5.52 1.17
CA LEU A 135 -13.23 6.36 0.84
C LEU A 135 -14.12 5.75 -0.27
N GLU A 136 -13.53 4.98 -1.17
CA GLU A 136 -14.26 4.25 -2.21
C GLU A 136 -14.96 2.99 -1.66
N VAL A 137 -14.33 2.30 -0.70
CA VAL A 137 -14.97 1.21 0.05
C VAL A 137 -16.15 1.77 0.85
N SER A 138 -15.92 2.82 1.63
CA SER A 138 -16.94 3.48 2.45
C SER A 138 -16.79 5.00 2.47
N PRO A 139 -17.78 5.78 2.01
CA PRO A 139 -17.72 7.24 2.11
C PRO A 139 -17.91 7.74 3.55
N ASN A 140 -18.35 6.86 4.47
CA ASN A 140 -18.68 7.19 5.86
C ASN A 140 -17.49 7.07 6.82
N VAL A 141 -16.26 7.00 6.31
CA VAL A 141 -15.05 6.97 7.14
C VAL A 141 -14.15 8.17 6.92
N ASP A 142 -13.40 8.52 7.96
CA ASP A 142 -12.28 9.44 7.93
C ASP A 142 -10.97 8.66 8.04
N VAL A 143 -9.98 9.08 7.25
CA VAL A 143 -8.65 8.46 7.22
C VAL A 143 -7.61 9.48 7.64
N LYS A 144 -6.77 9.11 8.61
CA LYS A 144 -5.71 9.97 9.14
C LYS A 144 -4.35 9.29 9.12
N LEU A 145 -3.33 10.01 8.66
CA LEU A 145 -1.93 9.64 8.90
C LEU A 145 -1.56 10.13 10.30
N VAL A 146 -1.58 9.23 11.27
CA VAL A 146 -1.29 9.56 12.68
C VAL A 146 0.20 9.82 12.88
N LYS A 147 1.05 8.99 12.26
CA LYS A 147 2.49 9.12 12.30
C LYS A 147 3.03 8.92 10.88
N PRO A 148 3.66 9.93 10.25
CA PRO A 148 4.38 9.73 9.00
C PRO A 148 5.59 8.83 9.23
N PRO A 149 6.13 8.18 8.19
CA PRO A 149 7.38 7.45 8.33
C PRO A 149 8.55 8.42 8.60
N THR A 150 9.55 7.95 9.33
CA THR A 150 10.84 8.59 9.58
C THR A 150 11.95 7.65 9.13
N PRO A 151 13.23 8.08 9.06
CA PRO A 151 14.34 7.17 8.74
C PRO A 151 14.44 5.91 9.64
N ASP A 152 13.93 6.02 10.87
CA ASP A 152 13.99 4.97 11.88
C ASP A 152 12.67 4.23 12.09
N SER A 153 11.58 4.67 11.46
CA SER A 153 10.27 4.07 11.71
C SER A 153 9.28 4.22 10.55
N THR A 154 8.45 3.21 10.40
CA THR A 154 7.33 3.17 9.45
C THR A 154 6.14 4.03 9.91
N CYS A 155 5.16 4.21 9.03
CA CYS A 155 3.97 5.01 9.31
C CYS A 155 2.93 4.30 10.18
N VAL A 156 2.11 5.11 10.86
CA VAL A 156 0.88 4.70 11.54
C VAL A 156 -0.30 5.47 10.95
N LYS A 157 -1.39 4.77 10.65
CA LYS A 157 -2.62 5.34 10.08
C LYS A 157 -3.83 4.90 10.87
N THR A 158 -4.92 5.65 10.79
CA THR A 158 -6.22 5.25 11.31
C THR A 158 -7.30 5.41 10.26
N VAL A 159 -8.34 4.60 10.39
CA VAL A 159 -9.65 4.78 9.76
C VAL A 159 -10.70 4.81 10.86
N THR A 160 -11.59 5.81 10.82
CA THR A 160 -12.58 6.08 11.85
C THR A 160 -13.94 6.32 11.20
N LEU A 161 -15.03 5.87 11.80
CA LEU A 161 -16.38 6.19 11.31
C LEU A 161 -16.66 7.69 11.49
N LYS A 162 -17.20 8.36 10.47
CA LYS A 162 -17.68 9.74 10.56
C LYS A 162 -18.82 9.81 11.57
N ARG A 163 -18.81 10.86 12.40
CA ARG A 163 -19.90 11.20 13.32
C ARG A 163 -20.85 12.17 12.67
#